data_AF-A0A2V9BMB3-F1
#
_entry.id   AF-A0A2V9BMB3-F1
#
_cell.length_a   1.000
_cell.length_b   1.000
_cell.length_c   1.000
_cell.angle_alpha   90.00
_cell.angle_beta   90.00
_cell.angle_gamma   90.00
#
_symmetry.space_group_name_H-M   'P 1'
#
loop_
_entity.id
_entity.type
_entity.pdbx_description
1 polymer ?
#
loop_
_entity_poly.entity_id
_entity_poly.type
_entity_poly.pdbx_seq_one_letter_code
_entity_poly.pdbx_strand_id
1 'polypeptide(L)'
;MALEAHAADNLRFIRETMERAGSFTAVPGWGGFAIGWTALAASFVAARQASRNAWLATWLAEALVAVGIAAGATARKARAAKVPLLSGPGRKFALSFVP
;
A
#
# COMPACT_ATOMS: atom_id res chain seq x y z
N MET A 1 45.73 1.67 1.82
CA MET A 1 44.84 2.83 2.08
C MET A 1 43.71 2.98 1.06
N ALA A 2 43.92 2.86 -0.25
CA ALA A 2 42.83 2.99 -1.24
C ALA A 2 41.72 1.91 -1.10
N LEU A 3 42.09 0.67 -0.77
CA LEU A 3 41.13 -0.43 -0.56
C LEU A 3 40.21 -0.20 0.65
N GLU A 4 40.77 0.31 1.76
CA GLU A 4 40.00 0.58 2.99
C GLU A 4 39.04 1.77 2.81
N ALA A 5 39.47 2.81 2.09
CA ALA A 5 38.60 3.93 1.73
C ALA A 5 37.42 3.47 0.86
N HIS A 6 37.68 2.62 -0.14
CA HIS A 6 36.64 2.07 -1.01
C HIS A 6 35.68 1.14 -0.24
N ALA A 7 36.18 0.32 0.69
CA ALA A 7 35.36 -0.52 1.54
C ALA A 7 34.45 0.31 2.47
N ALA A 8 34.97 1.38 3.06
CA ALA A 8 34.20 2.30 3.89
C ALA A 8 33.09 3.02 3.11
N ASP A 9 33.37 3.42 1.86
CA ASP A 9 32.36 4.01 0.97
C ASP A 9 31.22 3.04 0.64
N ASN A 10 31.55 1.79 0.32
CA ASN A 10 30.54 0.76 0.00
C ASN A 10 29.62 0.49 1.21
N LEU A 11 30.14 0.43 2.43
CA LEU A 11 29.32 0.26 3.63
C LEU A 11 28.40 1.46 3.88
N ARG A 12 28.89 2.69 3.63
CA ARG A 12 28.10 3.91 3.71
C ARG A 12 26.96 3.89 2.69
N PHE A 13 27.27 3.50 1.45
CA PHE A 13 26.30 3.39 0.37
C PHE A 13 25.22 2.35 0.67
N ILE A 14 25.59 1.17 1.17
CA ILE A 14 24.62 0.14 1.58
C ILE A 14 23.71 0.68 2.69
N ARG A 15 24.28 1.31 3.72
CA ARG A 15 23.51 1.89 4.83
C ARG A 15 22.53 2.95 4.34
N GLU A 16 22.97 3.88 3.50
CA GLU A 16 22.13 4.94 2.94
C GLU A 16 21.05 4.37 2.02
N THR A 17 21.37 3.32 1.25
CA THR A 17 20.41 2.61 0.40
C THR A 17 19.35 1.89 1.24
N MET A 18 19.74 1.22 2.33
CA MET A 18 18.82 0.56 3.26
C MET A 18 17.94 1.57 4.01
N GLU A 19 18.51 2.69 4.47
CA GLU A 19 17.77 3.78 5.13
C GLU A 19 16.72 4.39 4.18
N ARG A 20 17.04 4.55 2.90
CA ARG A 20 16.09 5.02 1.88
C ARG A 20 15.04 3.96 1.51
N ALA A 21 15.43 2.69 1.41
CA ALA A 21 14.55 1.58 1.01
C ALA A 21 13.43 1.31 2.03
N GLY A 22 13.66 1.53 3.33
CA GLY A 22 12.66 1.35 4.38
C GLY A 22 11.40 2.22 4.21
N SER A 23 11.51 3.35 3.51
CA SER A 23 10.37 4.23 3.21
C SER A 23 9.45 3.71 2.08
N PHE A 24 9.93 2.78 1.24
CA PHE A 24 9.27 2.35 0.01
C PHE A 24 8.57 0.98 0.09
N THR A 25 9.02 0.06 0.94
CA THR A 25 8.40 -1.28 1.11
C THR A 25 7.22 -1.27 2.05
N ALA A 26 6.91 -0.10 2.57
CA ALA A 26 5.98 0.07 3.63
C ALA A 26 4.57 0.09 2.99
N VAL A 27 4.10 -1.06 2.50
CA VAL A 27 2.67 -1.33 2.35
C VAL A 27 2.10 -1.30 3.77
N PRO A 28 1.03 -0.56 4.08
CA PRO A 28 0.44 -0.58 5.41
C PRO A 28 -0.14 -1.97 5.65
N GLY A 29 0.61 -2.86 6.33
CA GLY A 29 0.15 -4.22 6.64
C GLY A 29 -1.20 -4.22 7.36
N TRP A 30 -1.43 -3.22 8.21
CA TRP A 30 -2.72 -2.99 8.88
C TRP A 30 -3.86 -2.63 7.92
N GLY A 31 -3.60 -1.92 6.82
CA GLY A 31 -4.62 -1.59 5.82
C GLY A 31 -5.10 -2.85 5.09
N GLY A 32 -4.16 -3.70 4.68
CA GLY A 32 -4.49 -5.00 4.07
C GLY A 32 -5.24 -5.93 5.03
N PHE A 33 -4.86 -5.96 6.30
CA PHE A 33 -5.56 -6.72 7.33
C PHE A 33 -7.02 -6.26 7.50
N ALA A 34 -7.26 -4.94 7.57
CA ALA A 34 -8.60 -4.39 7.68
C ALA A 34 -9.46 -4.71 6.44
N ILE A 35 -8.91 -4.61 5.22
CA ILE A 35 -9.59 -5.00 3.98
C ILE A 35 -9.98 -6.48 3.99
N GLY A 36 -9.08 -7.36 4.46
CA GLY A 36 -9.39 -8.79 4.58
C GLY A 36 -10.57 -9.05 5.50
N TRP A 37 -10.64 -8.36 6.64
CA TRP A 37 -11.75 -8.48 7.57
C TRP A 37 -13.08 -7.98 7.01
N THR A 38 -13.10 -6.83 6.33
CA THR A 38 -14.31 -6.31 5.70
C THR A 38 -14.78 -7.22 4.57
N ALA A 39 -13.84 -7.76 3.78
CA ALA A 39 -14.15 -8.72 2.72
C ALA A 39 -14.73 -10.04 3.26
N LEU A 40 -14.27 -10.53 4.40
CA LEU A 40 -14.86 -11.70 5.06
C LEU A 40 -16.29 -11.42 5.53
N ALA A 41 -16.54 -10.26 6.14
CA ALA A 41 -17.88 -9.84 6.53
C ALA A 41 -18.80 -9.69 5.31
N ALA A 42 -18.33 -9.04 4.24
CA ALA A 42 -19.05 -8.89 2.99
C ALA A 42 -19.35 -10.24 2.34
N SER A 43 -18.42 -11.19 2.39
CA SER A 43 -18.63 -12.56 1.87
C SER A 43 -19.75 -13.28 2.61
N PHE A 44 -19.80 -13.15 3.94
CA PHE A 44 -20.89 -13.71 4.74
C PHE A 44 -22.24 -13.08 4.40
N VAL A 45 -22.29 -11.76 4.20
CA VAL A 45 -23.50 -11.04 3.77
C VAL A 45 -23.92 -11.45 2.37
N ALA A 46 -22.98 -11.53 1.42
CA ALA A 46 -23.22 -11.89 0.03
C ALA A 46 -23.76 -13.32 -0.09
N ALA A 47 -23.24 -14.26 0.71
CA ALA A 47 -23.70 -15.65 0.75
C ALA A 47 -25.18 -15.78 1.17
N ARG A 48 -25.75 -14.76 1.83
CA ARG A 48 -27.15 -14.74 2.27
C ARG A 48 -28.08 -14.00 1.31
N GLN A 49 -27.56 -13.44 0.21
CA GLN A 49 -28.37 -12.70 -0.76
C GLN A 49 -29.10 -13.67 -1.70
N ALA A 50 -30.43 -13.54 -1.75
CA ALA A 50 -31.27 -14.37 -2.63
C ALA A 50 -31.25 -13.90 -4.09
N SER A 51 -30.93 -12.63 -4.35
CA SER A 51 -30.90 -12.06 -5.69
C SER A 51 -29.49 -11.75 -6.16
N ARG A 52 -29.24 -11.94 -7.45
CA ARG A 52 -27.95 -11.61 -8.09
C ARG A 52 -27.62 -10.13 -7.97
N ASN A 53 -28.62 -9.25 -8.02
CA ASN A 53 -28.43 -7.80 -7.87
C ASN A 53 -27.97 -7.43 -6.45
N ALA A 54 -28.58 -8.02 -5.42
CA ALA A 54 -28.17 -7.76 -4.04
C ALA A 54 -26.79 -8.36 -3.72
N TRP A 55 -26.46 -9.52 -4.30
CA TRP A 55 -25.11 -10.09 -4.25
C TRP A 55 -24.08 -9.15 -4.87
N LEU A 56 -24.34 -8.63 -6.07
CA LEU A 56 -23.47 -7.65 -6.74
C LEU A 56 -23.35 -6.35 -5.95
N ALA A 57 -24.46 -5.83 -5.43
CA ALA A 57 -24.47 -4.62 -4.62
C ALA A 57 -23.60 -4.76 -3.36
N THR A 58 -23.57 -5.95 -2.74
CA THR A 58 -22.72 -6.23 -1.58
C THR A 58 -21.24 -6.13 -1.94
N TRP A 59 -20.83 -6.69 -3.08
CA TRP A 59 -19.45 -6.60 -3.55
C TRP A 59 -19.05 -5.19 -3.97
N LEU A 60 -19.95 -4.44 -4.61
CA LEU A 60 -19.70 -3.05 -4.96
C LEU A 60 -19.55 -2.16 -3.72
N ALA A 61 -20.39 -2.37 -2.70
CA ALA A 61 -20.26 -1.68 -1.43
C ALA A 61 -18.92 -2.01 -0.74
N GLU A 62 -18.54 -3.28 -0.69
CA GLU A 62 -17.25 -3.70 -0.12
C GLU A 62 -16.06 -3.10 -0.90
N ALA A 63 -16.13 -3.04 -2.23
CA ALA A 63 -15.08 -2.41 -3.03
C ALA A 63 -14.88 -0.94 -2.64
N LEU A 64 -15.96 -0.19 -2.40
CA LEU A 64 -15.86 1.20 -1.94
C LEU A 64 -15.24 1.30 -0.54
N VAL A 65 -15.59 0.39 0.37
CA VAL A 65 -15.00 0.30 1.72
C VAL A 65 -13.49 0.02 1.62
N ALA A 66 -13.11 -0.98 0.82
CA ALA A 66 -11.71 -1.38 0.62
C ALA A 66 -10.87 -0.23 0.03
N VAL A 67 -11.40 0.49 -0.96
CA VAL A 67 -10.76 1.69 -1.53
C VAL A 67 -10.59 2.77 -0.46
N GLY A 68 -11.61 3.02 0.36
CA GLY A 68 -11.53 3.97 1.47
C GLY A 68 -10.46 3.60 2.49
N ILE A 69 -10.37 2.32 2.88
CA ILE A 69 -9.34 1.81 3.79
C ILE A 69 -7.96 1.96 3.16
N ALA A 70 -7.78 1.56 1.91
CA ALA A 70 -6.51 1.64 1.20
C ALA A 70 -6.02 3.09 1.07
N ALA A 71 -6.90 4.00 0.66
CA ALA A 71 -6.61 5.43 0.56
C ALA A 71 -6.25 6.03 1.92
N GLY A 72 -7.04 5.74 2.96
CA GLY A 72 -6.81 6.23 4.32
C GLY A 72 -5.51 5.68 4.93
N ALA A 73 -5.21 4.41 4.74
CA ALA A 73 -3.98 3.77 5.21
C ALA A 73 -2.75 4.35 4.50
N THR A 74 -2.82 4.53 3.19
CA THR A 74 -1.77 5.18 2.38
C THR A 74 -1.55 6.63 2.83
N ALA A 75 -2.63 7.39 3.02
CA ALA A 75 -2.56 8.78 3.47
C ALA A 75 -1.94 8.92 4.87
N ARG A 76 -2.38 8.10 5.84
CA ARG A 76 -1.80 8.08 7.20
C ARG A 76 -0.31 7.78 7.16
N LYS A 77 0.09 6.82 6.32
CA LYS A 77 1.47 6.38 6.21
C LYS A 77 2.40 7.42 5.58
N ALA A 78 1.97 8.05 4.49
CA ALA A 78 2.75 9.12 3.87
C ALA A 78 2.90 10.33 4.79
N ARG A 79 1.85 10.67 5.55
CA ARG A 79 1.92 11.71 6.60
C ARG A 79 2.92 11.34 7.69
N ALA A 80 2.87 10.10 8.20
CA ALA A 80 3.82 9.62 9.21
C ALA A 80 5.27 9.62 8.72
N ALA A 81 5.50 9.33 7.44
CA ALA A 81 6.81 9.33 6.81
C ALA A 81 7.31 10.72 6.36
N LYS A 82 6.48 11.78 6.46
CA LYS A 82 6.75 13.12 5.90
C LYS A 82 7.12 13.12 4.40
N VAL A 83 6.67 12.12 3.65
CA VAL A 83 6.92 12.00 2.20
C VAL A 83 5.69 12.49 1.45
N PRO A 84 5.83 13.31 0.38
CA PRO A 84 4.66 13.77 -0.38
C PRO A 84 4.00 12.59 -1.11
N LEU A 85 2.68 12.44 -0.91
CA LEU A 85 1.85 11.36 -1.50
C LEU A 85 1.92 11.30 -3.03
N LEU A 86 2.09 12.46 -3.68
CA LEU A 86 1.98 12.65 -5.13
C LEU A 86 3.33 12.76 -5.87
N SER A 87 4.46 12.87 -5.16
CA SER A 87 5.78 12.99 -5.80
C SER A 87 6.61 11.70 -5.76
N GLY A 88 6.07 10.64 -5.14
CA GLY A 88 6.76 9.37 -4.93
C GLY A 88 6.34 8.23 -5.91
N PRO A 89 6.56 6.96 -5.54
CA PRO A 89 6.30 5.78 -6.37
C PRO A 89 4.84 5.63 -6.81
N GLY A 90 3.88 6.16 -6.04
CA GLY A 90 2.46 6.13 -6.41
C GLY A 90 2.17 6.84 -7.74
N ARG A 91 2.89 7.93 -8.06
CA ARG A 91 2.78 8.58 -9.37
C ARG A 91 3.40 7.72 -10.49
N LYS A 92 4.53 7.08 -10.24
CA LYS A 92 5.17 6.16 -11.21
C LYS A 92 4.31 4.93 -11.48
N PHE A 93 3.66 4.39 -10.44
CA PHE A 93 2.72 3.27 -10.56
C PHE A 93 1.44 3.67 -11.31
N ALA A 94 0.88 4.87 -11.05
CA ALA A 94 -0.25 5.36 -11.82
C ALA A 94 0.12 5.58 -13.31
N LEU A 95 1.31 6.13 -13.56
CA LEU A 95 1.81 6.33 -14.92
C LEU A 95 2.09 5.01 -15.66
N SER A 96 2.37 3.89 -14.98
CA SER A 96 2.53 2.59 -15.66
C SER A 96 1.23 2.01 -16.21
N PHE A 97 0.07 2.59 -15.87
CA PHE A 97 -1.23 2.26 -16.47
C PHE A 97 -1.63 3.22 -17.60
N VAL A 98 -0.81 4.22 -17.92
CA VAL A 98 -0.97 5.05 -19.12
C VAL A 98 -0.12 4.45 -20.23
N PRO A 99 -0.68 4.14 -21.42
CA PRO A 99 0.03 3.48 -22.52
C PRO A 99 1.11 4.36 -23.16
#